data_AF-A0A7W1QN06-F1
#
_entry.id   AF-A0A7W1QN06-F1
#
_cell.length_a   1.000
_cell.length_b   1.000
_cell.length_c   1.000
_cell.angle_alpha   90.00
_cell.angle_beta   90.00
_cell.angle_gamma   90.00
#
_symmetry.space_group_name_H-M   'P 1'
#
loop_
_entity.id
_entity.type
_entity.pdbx_description
1 polymer ?
#
loop_
_entity_poly.entity_id
_entity_poly.type
_entity_poly.pdbx_seq_one_letter_code
_entity_poly.pdbx_strand_id
1 'polypeptide(L)'
;KEIDAIVSNNLKYFRGEGCENCRQTGYRGRTAIYEICVVTEALRRLIIQKATGSELKQRAIQDGMITLRQDGWRRVAQAITTVEEVVRVTQNDEVMSETSLVSTPATA
;
A
#
# COMPACT_ATOMS: atom_id res chain seq x y z
N LYS A 1 23.94 -12.88 8.89
CA LYS A 1 23.78 -13.71 7.67
C LYS A 1 22.34 -14.23 7.51
N GLU A 2 21.32 -13.45 7.92
CA GLU A 2 19.93 -13.94 7.98
C GLU A 2 18.89 -12.90 7.51
N ILE A 3 19.32 -11.83 6.80
CA ILE A 3 18.39 -10.78 6.32
C ILE A 3 18.22 -10.82 4.78
N ASP A 4 19.09 -11.54 4.07
CA ASP A 4 19.11 -11.53 2.59
C ASP A 4 18.00 -12.39 1.94
N ALA A 5 17.22 -13.16 2.72
CA ALA A 5 16.28 -14.14 2.18
C ALA A 5 14.85 -13.61 1.91
N ILE A 6 14.48 -12.41 2.40
CA ILE A 6 13.12 -11.86 2.24
C ILE A 6 12.99 -11.00 0.97
N VAL A 7 14.09 -10.49 0.43
CA VAL A 7 14.07 -9.73 -0.83
C VAL A 7 14.15 -10.71 -1.99
N SER A 8 13.00 -11.22 -2.44
CA SER A 8 12.90 -11.91 -3.72
C SER A 8 13.33 -10.95 -4.84
N ASN A 9 14.58 -11.10 -5.28
CA ASN A 9 15.33 -10.23 -6.20
C ASN A 9 14.82 -10.25 -7.66
N ASN A 10 13.52 -10.44 -7.89
CA ASN A 10 12.96 -10.67 -9.23
C ASN A 10 11.62 -9.95 -9.47
N LEU A 11 11.37 -8.83 -8.79
CA LEU A 11 10.23 -7.97 -9.11
C LEU A 11 10.52 -7.21 -10.40
N LYS A 12 9.88 -7.61 -11.51
CA LYS A 12 9.96 -6.89 -12.79
C LYS A 12 8.92 -5.77 -12.80
N TYR A 13 9.39 -4.54 -12.93
CA TYR A 13 8.55 -3.36 -13.14
C TYR A 13 8.96 -2.67 -14.44
N PHE A 14 8.05 -1.87 -14.98
CA PHE A 14 8.19 -1.29 -16.31
C PHE A 14 8.07 0.23 -16.25
N ARG A 15 8.70 0.89 -17.22
CA ARG A 15 8.58 2.31 -17.49
C ARG A 15 8.55 2.50 -19.00
N GLY A 16 7.63 3.34 -19.48
CA GLY A 16 7.57 3.68 -20.90
C GLY A 16 8.73 4.61 -21.29
N GLU A 17 9.45 4.27 -22.35
CA GLU A 17 10.59 5.06 -22.85
C GLU A 17 10.16 6.39 -23.50
N GLY A 18 8.90 6.48 -23.96
CA GLY A 18 8.39 7.61 -24.73
C GLY A 18 8.35 7.31 -26.23
N CYS A 19 7.26 7.68 -26.89
CA CYS A 19 7.09 7.57 -28.33
C CYS A 19 6.08 8.60 -28.81
N GLU A 20 5.90 8.72 -30.13
CA GLU A 20 4.95 9.67 -30.73
C GLU A 20 3.51 9.46 -30.22
N ASN A 21 3.09 8.19 -30.08
CA ASN A 21 1.74 7.83 -29.63
C ASN A 21 1.42 8.26 -28.19
N CYS A 22 2.44 8.36 -27.32
CA CYS A 22 2.29 8.86 -25.96
C CYS A 22 2.83 10.30 -25.81
N ARG A 23 3.12 10.98 -26.92
CA ARG A 23 3.70 12.34 -26.95
C ARG A 23 4.97 12.45 -26.10
N GLN A 24 5.83 11.44 -26.20
CA GLN A 24 7.10 11.35 -25.47
C GLN A 24 6.96 11.33 -23.94
N THR A 25 5.78 11.07 -23.39
CA THR A 25 5.57 11.04 -21.92
C THR A 25 5.94 9.71 -21.27
N GLY A 26 5.88 8.61 -22.03
CA GLY A 26 5.97 7.26 -21.49
C GLY A 26 4.67 6.74 -20.86
N TYR A 27 3.58 7.51 -20.88
CA TYR A 27 2.28 7.17 -20.27
C TYR A 27 1.12 7.37 -21.25
N ARG A 28 0.08 6.54 -21.15
CA ARG A 28 -1.16 6.74 -21.92
C ARG A 28 -2.38 6.33 -21.09
N GLY A 29 -3.35 7.23 -21.00
CA GLY A 29 -4.53 7.03 -20.16
C GLY A 29 -4.24 7.26 -18.68
N ARG A 30 -5.18 6.84 -17.82
CA ARG A 30 -5.07 6.93 -16.36
C ARG A 30 -5.70 5.68 -15.75
N THR A 31 -5.17 5.26 -14.61
CA THR A 31 -5.71 4.16 -13.81
C THR A 31 -5.93 4.67 -12.39
N ALA A 32 -7.01 4.24 -11.74
CA ALA A 32 -7.37 4.69 -10.39
C ALA A 32 -6.94 3.64 -9.38
N ILE A 33 -6.14 4.01 -8.38
CA ILE A 33 -5.88 3.19 -7.19
C ILE A 33 -6.96 3.43 -6.12
N TYR A 34 -7.26 2.43 -5.30
CA TYR A 34 -8.36 2.51 -4.35
C TYR A 34 -7.93 2.15 -2.93
N GLU A 35 -8.55 2.83 -1.96
CA GLU A 35 -8.51 2.50 -0.54
C GLU A 35 -9.96 2.52 -0.05
N ILE A 36 -10.48 1.36 0.33
CA ILE A 36 -11.89 1.17 0.66
C ILE A 36 -11.97 0.69 2.11
N CYS A 37 -12.43 1.59 2.98
CA CYS A 37 -12.63 1.31 4.39
C CYS A 37 -14.05 0.79 4.63
N VAL A 38 -14.21 -0.50 4.85
CA VAL A 38 -15.49 -1.10 5.24
C VAL A 38 -15.70 -0.89 6.74
N VAL A 39 -16.82 -0.27 7.12
CA VAL A 39 -17.13 0.01 8.52
C VAL A 39 -17.63 -1.27 9.21
N THR A 40 -16.70 -2.02 9.79
CA THR A 40 -17.00 -3.20 10.62
C THR A 40 -17.57 -2.77 11.98
N GLU A 41 -18.19 -3.71 12.70
CA GLU A 41 -18.67 -3.45 14.07
C GLU A 41 -17.55 -3.03 15.03
N ALA A 42 -16.34 -3.55 14.82
CA ALA A 42 -15.23 -3.19 15.67
C ALA A 42 -14.66 -1.81 15.35
N LEU A 43 -14.59 -1.44 14.06
CA LEU A 43 -14.25 -0.08 13.66
C LEU A 43 -15.31 0.92 14.16
N ARG A 44 -16.59 0.56 14.08
CA ARG A 44 -17.70 1.37 14.63
C ARG A 44 -17.53 1.66 16.12
N ARG A 45 -17.12 0.66 16.92
CA ARG A 45 -16.84 0.85 18.35
C ARG A 45 -15.72 1.87 18.59
N LEU A 46 -14.62 1.78 17.83
CA LEU A 46 -13.53 2.76 17.93
C LEU A 46 -13.97 4.17 17.54
N ILE A 47 -14.83 4.32 16.52
CA ILE A 47 -15.39 5.60 16.13
C ILE A 47 -16.22 6.21 17.27
N ILE A 48 -17.09 5.42 17.92
CA ILE A 48 -17.90 5.88 19.06
C ILE A 48 -17.01 6.32 20.22
N GLN A 49 -15.90 5.62 20.44
CA GLN A 49 -14.90 5.92 21.47
C GLN A 49 -14.00 7.12 21.10
N LYS A 50 -14.15 7.70 19.91
CA LYS A 50 -13.30 8.79 19.39
C LYS A 50 -11.81 8.42 19.37
N ALA A 51 -11.51 7.19 18.98
CA ALA A 51 -10.14 6.74 18.75
C ALA A 51 -9.43 7.64 17.72
N THR A 52 -8.11 7.68 17.79
CA THR A 52 -7.26 8.44 16.88
C THR A 52 -7.34 7.91 15.44
N GLY A 53 -6.98 8.75 14.46
CA GLY A 53 -6.93 8.32 13.05
C GLY A 53 -6.00 7.13 12.82
N SER A 54 -4.89 7.05 13.54
CA SER A 54 -3.93 5.94 13.45
C SER A 54 -4.53 4.64 13.96
N GLU A 55 -5.22 4.65 15.10
CA GLU A 55 -5.91 3.47 15.65
C GLU A 55 -7.03 2.99 14.71
N LEU A 56 -7.81 3.92 14.15
CA LEU A 56 -8.83 3.60 13.15
C LEU A 56 -8.22 3.00 11.88
N LYS A 57 -7.13 3.58 11.36
CA LYS A 57 -6.44 3.07 10.16
C LYS A 57 -5.85 1.69 10.40
N GLN A 58 -5.17 1.48 11.54
CA GLN A 58 -4.61 0.19 11.91
C GLN A 58 -5.70 -0.88 12.00
N ARG A 59 -6.83 -0.53 12.64
CA ARG A 59 -7.97 -1.44 12.72
C ARG A 59 -8.55 -1.77 11.34
N ALA A 60 -8.73 -0.77 10.49
CA ALA A 60 -9.26 -0.97 9.14
C ALA A 60 -8.34 -1.88 8.30
N ILE A 61 -7.01 -1.72 8.40
CA ILE A 61 -6.04 -2.60 7.73
C ILE A 61 -6.14 -4.04 8.27
N GLN A 62 -6.24 -4.22 9.59
CA GLN A 62 -6.45 -5.55 10.20
C GLN A 62 -7.75 -6.20 9.73
N ASP A 63 -8.80 -5.41 9.52
CA ASP A 63 -10.09 -5.87 8.99
C ASP A 63 -10.06 -6.08 7.45
N GLY A 64 -8.91 -5.93 6.80
CA GLY A 64 -8.69 -6.26 5.38
C GLY A 64 -8.67 -5.07 4.42
N MET A 65 -8.68 -3.83 4.92
CA MET A 65 -8.49 -2.65 4.08
C MET A 65 -7.09 -2.65 3.44
N ILE A 66 -7.06 -2.48 2.13
CA ILE A 66 -5.82 -2.29 1.35
C ILE A 66 -5.57 -0.79 1.23
N THR A 67 -4.36 -0.34 1.54
CA THR A 67 -4.00 1.07 1.43
C THR A 67 -3.79 1.51 -0.02
N LEU A 68 -3.88 2.81 -0.29
CA LEU A 68 -3.57 3.36 -1.61
C LEU A 68 -2.17 2.94 -2.09
N ARG A 69 -1.18 2.96 -1.18
CA ARG A 69 0.21 2.57 -1.47
C ARG A 69 0.29 1.09 -1.85
N GLN A 70 -0.40 0.22 -1.12
CA GLN A 70 -0.44 -1.21 -1.39
C GLN A 70 -1.14 -1.52 -2.73
N ASP A 71 -2.27 -0.89 -3.05
CA ASP A 71 -2.92 -1.06 -4.36
C ASP A 71 -2.02 -0.53 -5.50
N GLY A 72 -1.33 0.59 -5.27
CA GLY A 72 -0.31 1.10 -6.18
C GLY A 72 0.78 0.07 -6.48
N TRP A 73 1.34 -0.58 -5.46
CA TRP A 73 2.36 -1.61 -5.65
C TRP A 73 1.85 -2.82 -6.41
N ARG A 74 0.60 -3.23 -6.20
CA ARG A 74 -0.02 -4.30 -6.99
C ARG A 74 -0.10 -3.94 -8.47
N ARG A 75 -0.44 -2.69 -8.80
CA ARG A 75 -0.49 -2.21 -10.19
C ARG A 75 0.88 -2.11 -10.85
N VAL A 76 1.91 -1.77 -10.08
CA VAL A 76 3.31 -1.79 -10.55
C VAL A 76 3.73 -3.21 -10.90
N ALA A 77 3.45 -4.18 -10.02
CA ALA A 77 3.75 -5.59 -10.28
C ALA A 77 3.00 -6.15 -11.51
N GLN A 78 1.86 -5.55 -11.86
CA GLN A 78 1.06 -5.88 -13.05
C GLN A 78 1.45 -5.08 -14.30
N ALA A 79 2.49 -4.24 -14.24
CA ALA A 79 2.93 -3.36 -15.34
C ALA A 79 1.86 -2.34 -15.82
N ILE A 80 0.89 -1.99 -14.97
CA ILE A 80 -0.18 -1.03 -15.31
C ILE A 80 0.25 0.42 -15.05
N THR A 81 1.09 0.62 -14.04
CA THR A 81 1.66 1.93 -13.68
C THR A 81 3.13 1.77 -13.28
N THR A 82 3.81 2.89 -13.06
CA THR A 82 5.23 2.92 -12.71
C THR A 82 5.44 3.16 -11.22
N VAL A 83 6.63 2.83 -10.71
CA VAL A 83 7.03 3.08 -9.32
C VAL A 83 6.94 4.58 -9.02
N GLU A 84 7.39 5.40 -9.96
CA GLU A 84 7.41 6.86 -9.85
C GLU A 84 6.00 7.43 -9.69
N GLU A 85 5.03 6.92 -10.45
CA GLU A 85 3.64 7.34 -10.32
C GLU A 85 3.06 6.99 -8.95
N VAL A 86 3.29 5.78 -8.46
CA VAL A 86 2.81 5.37 -7.12
C VAL A 86 3.44 6.22 -6.03
N VAL A 87 4.75 6.46 -6.10
CA VAL A 87 5.47 7.30 -5.14
C VAL A 87 4.94 8.73 -5.16
N ARG A 88 4.68 9.29 -6.35
CA ARG A 88 4.20 10.66 -6.54
C ARG A 88 2.77 10.87 -6.01
N VAL A 89 1.89 9.88 -6.11
CA VAL A 89 0.45 10.06 -5.81
C VAL A 89 0.00 9.47 -4.48
N THR A 90 0.88 8.78 -3.73
CA THR A 90 0.55 8.19 -2.43
C THR A 90 1.58 8.54 -1.36
N GLN A 91 1.16 8.51 -0.08
CA GLN A 91 2.02 8.75 1.09
C GLN A 91 2.55 7.45 1.68
N ASN A 92 3.62 7.52 2.49
CA ASN A 92 4.11 6.34 3.19
C ASN A 92 3.09 5.90 4.24
N ASP A 93 2.90 4.59 4.38
CA ASP A 93 2.04 4.06 5.41
C ASP A 93 2.77 4.12 6.75
N GLU A 94 2.49 5.17 7.54
CA GLU A 94 3.04 5.37 8.88
C GLU A 94 2.76 4.17 9.82
N VAL A 95 1.68 3.44 9.58
CA VAL A 95 1.27 2.28 10.40
C VAL A 95 2.24 1.09 10.25
N MET A 96 3.03 1.02 9.17
CA MET A 96 3.99 -0.07 8.97
C MET A 96 5.30 0.13 9.73
N SER A 97 5.63 1.33 10.22
CA SER A 97 6.90 1.55 10.95
C SER A 97 6.89 1.03 12.39
N GLU A 98 5.73 0.75 12.96
CA GLU A 98 5.60 0.31 14.36
C GLU A 98 5.43 -1.22 14.51
N THR A 99 5.27 -1.95 13.40
CA THR A 99 5.03 -3.41 13.45
C THR A 99 6.32 -4.21 13.77
N SER A 100 7.50 -3.59 13.72
CA SER A 100 8.78 -4.24 14.07
C SER A 100 8.99 -4.48 15.56
N LEU A 101 8.11 -3.99 16.46
CA LEU A 101 8.30 -4.07 17.91
C LEU A 101 7.22 -4.88 18.66
N VAL A 102 6.20 -5.42 17.98
CA VAL A 102 5.28 -6.34 18.65
C VAL A 102 5.86 -7.75 18.59
N SER A 103 6.76 -8.05 19.53
CA SER A 103 6.97 -9.41 19.97
C SER A 103 5.63 -9.93 20.51
N THR A 104 5.00 -10.84 19.77
CA THR A 104 3.91 -11.67 20.30
C THR A 104 4.32 -12.22 21.66
N PRO A 105 3.53 -12.09 22.74
CA PRO A 105 3.65 -13.03 23.83
C PRO A 105 3.21 -14.39 23.28
N ALA A 106 4.15 -15.32 23.17
CA ALA A 106 3.84 -16.73 23.07
C ALA A 106 2.89 -17.06 24.23
N THR A 107 1.66 -17.46 23.90
CA THR A 107 0.75 -18.04 24.88
C THR A 107 0.75 -19.55 24.66
N ALA A 108 1.29 -20.25 25.65
CA ALA A 108 1.05 -21.67 25.90
C ALA A 108 -0.27 -21.83 26.68
#